data_AF-A0AAD4ZLB8-F1
#
_entry.id   AF-A0AAD4ZLB8-F1
#
_cell.length_a   1.000
_cell.length_b   1.000
_cell.length_c   1.000
_cell.angle_alpha   90.00
_cell.angle_beta   90.00
_cell.angle_gamma   90.00
#
_symmetry.space_group_name_H-M   'P 1'
#
loop_
_entity.id
_entity.type
_entity.pdbx_description
1 polymer ?
#
loop_
_entity_poly.entity_id
_entity_poly.type
_entity_poly.pdbx_seq_one_letter_code
_entity_poly.pdbx_strand_id
1 'polypeptide(L)'
;MSQGSGSRNTWKLCECGGAIKRWTSRTDSNPRRRFEACENNRNRGKGHYWEWVDEEICPRGKEVLPRLLRRMRGMMSHPGIKLRRSTILSALGPPLCPHGFVSRSSRATSQWVTHPGIALAPNSLNFRVPTTPKSELNEIEEDNEGLRDKLRAIEQENKELTAIVGRLGRQRMKMDEKIMVYRHKGKLMWVGLFMAWVLGVMVAMLMIKILNLSEKIPENLMIK
;
A
#
# COMPACT_ATOMS: atom_id res chain seq x y z
N MET A 1 -28.96 -32.14 -7.08
CA MET A 1 -29.96 -31.06 -6.91
C MET A 1 -29.79 -30.60 -5.48
N SER A 2 -29.21 -29.46 -5.13
CA SER A 2 -29.69 -28.08 -5.30
C SER A 2 -28.90 -27.29 -4.22
N GLN A 3 -28.38 -26.08 -4.37
CA GLN A 3 -28.44 -25.03 -5.36
C GLN A 3 -27.19 -24.16 -5.14
N GLY A 4 -26.57 -23.69 -6.22
CA GLY A 4 -25.79 -22.46 -6.15
C GLY A 4 -26.76 -21.29 -5.97
N SER A 5 -26.45 -20.36 -5.06
CA SER A 5 -27.04 -19.04 -5.08
C SER A 5 -25.99 -18.01 -4.65
N GLY A 6 -25.51 -17.23 -5.61
CA GLY A 6 -24.92 -15.94 -5.31
C GLY A 6 -26.01 -15.06 -4.69
N SER A 7 -25.79 -14.56 -3.48
CA SER A 7 -26.72 -13.67 -2.82
C SER A 7 -26.02 -12.45 -2.24
N ARG A 8 -26.13 -11.37 -3.01
CA ARG A 8 -26.26 -9.96 -2.62
C ARG A 8 -26.37 -9.74 -1.11
N ASN A 9 -25.46 -8.95 -0.54
CA ASN A 9 -25.56 -8.24 0.75
C ASN A 9 -26.84 -8.51 1.56
N THR A 10 -26.94 -9.68 2.19
CA THR A 10 -27.96 -9.94 3.20
C THR A 10 -27.45 -9.31 4.49
N TRP A 11 -27.96 -8.14 4.85
CA TRP A 11 -27.68 -7.60 6.17
C TRP A 11 -28.24 -8.58 7.20
N LYS A 12 -27.35 -9.35 7.86
CA LYS A 12 -27.74 -10.13 9.03
C LYS A 12 -28.20 -9.14 10.10
N LEU A 13 -29.47 -9.18 10.48
CA LEU A 13 -30.00 -8.38 11.58
C LEU A 13 -29.98 -9.23 12.86
N CYS A 14 -29.66 -8.58 13.97
CA CYS A 14 -29.86 -9.13 15.30
C CYS A 14 -31.35 -9.11 15.63
N GLU A 15 -31.79 -9.94 16.58
CA GLU A 15 -33.17 -9.95 17.09
C GLU A 15 -33.67 -8.59 17.59
N CYS A 16 -32.75 -7.71 18.03
CA CYS A 16 -33.08 -6.35 18.44
C CYS A 16 -33.29 -5.36 17.26
N GLY A 17 -33.29 -5.84 16.02
CA GLY A 17 -33.33 -5.02 14.80
C GLY A 17 -32.01 -4.33 14.41
N GLY A 18 -30.95 -4.50 15.21
CA GLY A 18 -29.64 -3.89 14.94
C GLY A 18 -28.82 -4.69 13.92
N ALA A 19 -28.04 -4.01 13.08
CA ALA A 19 -27.18 -4.68 12.11
C ALA A 19 -26.06 -5.48 12.80
N ILE A 20 -25.82 -6.70 12.31
CA ILE A 20 -24.64 -7.48 12.67
C ILE A 20 -23.47 -7.00 11.81
N LYS A 21 -22.43 -6.50 12.48
CA LYS A 21 -21.22 -6.00 11.83
C LYS A 21 -20.04 -6.88 12.18
N ARG A 22 -19.05 -6.89 11.29
CA ARG A 22 -17.77 -7.56 11.53
C ARG A 22 -16.80 -6.59 12.21
N TRP A 23 -16.24 -7.04 13.32
CA TRP A 23 -15.33 -6.30 14.17
C TRP A 23 -14.00 -7.06 14.28
N THR A 24 -12.97 -6.35 14.73
CA THR A 24 -11.65 -6.91 14.99
C THR A 24 -11.32 -6.72 16.47
N SER A 25 -11.09 -7.82 17.18
CA SER A 25 -10.76 -7.78 18.60
C SER A 25 -9.42 -7.09 18.85
N ARG A 26 -9.40 -6.27 19.90
CA ARG A 26 -8.21 -5.56 20.38
C ARG A 26 -7.67 -6.14 21.69
N THR A 27 -8.27 -7.22 22.18
CA THR A 27 -7.87 -7.86 23.43
C THR A 27 -6.57 -8.64 23.26
N ASP A 28 -5.74 -8.68 24.30
CA ASP A 28 -4.49 -9.46 24.28
C ASP A 28 -4.72 -10.98 24.19
N SER A 29 -5.89 -11.49 24.63
CA SER A 29 -6.21 -12.92 24.52
C SER A 29 -6.64 -13.33 23.11
N ASN A 30 -7.11 -12.39 22.29
CA ASN A 30 -7.58 -12.61 20.92
C ASN A 30 -7.17 -11.44 20.01
N PRO A 31 -5.88 -11.12 19.88
CA PRO A 31 -5.45 -9.92 19.18
C PRO A 31 -5.72 -10.06 17.69
N ARG A 32 -6.40 -9.06 17.14
CA ARG A 32 -6.73 -8.94 15.71
C ARG A 32 -7.63 -10.06 15.15
N ARG A 33 -8.18 -10.92 15.99
CA ARG A 33 -9.17 -11.93 15.61
C ARG A 33 -10.50 -11.26 15.26
N ARG A 34 -11.15 -11.67 14.17
CA ARG A 34 -12.43 -11.09 13.72
C ARG A 34 -13.60 -11.80 14.38
N PHE A 35 -14.61 -11.01 14.74
CA PHE A 35 -15.88 -11.49 15.28
C PHE A 35 -17.03 -10.71 14.65
N GLU A 36 -18.19 -11.34 14.53
CA GLU A 36 -19.43 -10.67 14.17
C GLU A 36 -20.21 -10.34 15.45
N ALA A 37 -20.73 -9.13 15.54
CA ALA A 37 -21.54 -8.71 16.67
C ALA A 37 -22.57 -7.67 16.27
N CYS A 38 -23.71 -7.69 16.95
CA CYS A 38 -24.71 -6.64 16.84
C CYS A 38 -24.10 -5.27 17.17
N GLU A 39 -24.40 -4.26 16.35
CA GLU A 39 -23.94 -2.88 16.56
C GLU A 39 -24.49 -2.25 17.86
N ASN A 40 -25.68 -2.68 18.29
CA ASN A 40 -26.32 -2.19 19.52
C ASN A 40 -25.77 -2.87 20.79
N ASN A 41 -24.77 -3.74 20.67
CA ASN A 41 -24.15 -4.49 21.77
C ASN A 41 -23.21 -3.63 22.64
N ARG A 42 -23.66 -2.45 23.10
CA ARG A 42 -22.86 -1.58 23.98
C ARG A 42 -22.70 -2.15 25.39
N ASN A 43 -23.57 -3.07 25.81
CA ASN A 43 -23.70 -3.49 27.20
C ASN A 43 -23.40 -4.97 27.50
N ARG A 44 -22.55 -5.66 26.71
CA ARG A 44 -22.02 -7.03 27.00
C ARG A 44 -23.03 -7.98 27.68
N GLY A 45 -24.29 -7.93 27.27
CA GLY A 45 -25.43 -8.41 28.04
C GLY A 45 -26.33 -9.27 27.18
N LYS A 46 -26.72 -10.42 27.73
CA LYS A 46 -27.42 -11.55 27.11
C LYS A 46 -28.52 -11.11 26.13
N GLY A 47 -28.51 -11.67 24.92
CA GLY A 47 -29.56 -11.49 23.90
C GLY A 47 -29.11 -10.87 22.58
N HIS A 48 -27.88 -10.35 22.49
CA HIS A 48 -27.34 -9.83 21.22
C HIS A 48 -26.45 -10.87 20.53
N TYR A 49 -26.62 -10.99 19.20
CA TYR A 49 -25.78 -11.86 18.38
C TYR A 49 -24.30 -11.50 18.52
N TRP A 50 -23.49 -12.52 18.78
CA TRP A 50 -22.03 -12.44 18.84
C TRP A 50 -21.43 -13.81 18.48
N GLU A 51 -20.45 -13.81 17.57
CA GLU A 51 -19.77 -15.04 17.16
C GLU A 51 -18.36 -14.75 16.64
N TRP A 52 -17.40 -15.64 16.91
CA TRP A 52 -16.07 -15.56 16.30
C TRP A 52 -16.11 -16.01 14.84
N VAL A 53 -15.51 -15.22 13.95
CA VAL A 53 -15.40 -15.57 12.52
C VAL A 53 -14.12 -16.37 12.26
N ASP A 54 -13.02 -15.93 12.86
CA ASP A 54 -11.73 -16.60 12.71
C ASP A 54 -11.58 -17.68 13.78
N GLU A 55 -10.83 -18.74 13.48
CA GLU A 55 -10.44 -19.77 14.45
C GLU A 55 -9.67 -19.20 15.64
N GLU A 56 -9.66 -19.94 16.74
CA GLU A 56 -8.94 -19.53 17.93
C GLU A 56 -7.43 -19.55 17.68
N ILE A 57 -6.77 -18.49 18.14
CA ILE A 57 -5.32 -18.37 18.03
C ILE A 57 -4.68 -19.46 18.91
N CYS A 58 -3.69 -20.15 18.36
CA CYS A 58 -2.97 -21.19 19.10
C CYS A 58 -2.37 -20.66 20.43
N PRO A 59 -2.17 -21.52 21.45
CA PRO A 59 -1.67 -21.09 22.77
C PRO A 59 -0.38 -20.26 22.68
N ARG A 60 0.58 -20.68 21.84
CA ARG A 60 1.82 -19.93 21.60
C ARG A 60 1.56 -18.55 20.99
N GLY A 61 0.59 -18.45 20.09
CA GLY A 61 0.18 -17.17 19.48
C GLY A 61 -0.39 -16.21 20.52
N LYS A 62 -1.13 -16.70 21.52
CA LYS A 62 -1.67 -15.88 22.62
C LYS A 62 -0.56 -15.25 23.48
N GLU A 63 0.60 -15.89 23.60
CA GLU A 63 1.75 -15.36 24.35
C GLU A 63 2.59 -14.39 23.51
N VAL A 64 2.87 -14.75 22.26
CA VAL A 64 3.83 -14.04 21.40
C VAL A 64 3.20 -12.83 20.70
N LEU A 65 1.98 -12.97 20.18
CA LEU A 65 1.36 -11.97 19.32
C LEU A 65 1.06 -10.65 20.03
N PRO A 66 0.56 -10.63 21.29
CA PRO A 66 0.36 -9.37 22.02
C PRO A 66 1.65 -8.60 22.23
N ARG A 67 2.74 -9.31 22.58
CA ARG A 67 4.07 -8.70 22.81
C ARG A 67 4.60 -8.05 21.53
N LEU A 68 4.51 -8.75 20.40
CA LEU A 68 4.91 -8.22 19.09
C LEU A 68 4.10 -6.98 18.70
N LEU A 69 2.76 -7.02 18.86
CA LEU A 69 1.90 -5.89 18.53
C LEU A 69 2.19 -4.65 19.39
N ARG A 70 2.47 -4.82 20.69
CA ARG A 70 2.89 -3.71 21.57
C ARG A 70 4.22 -3.12 21.12
N ARG A 71 5.22 -3.96 20.82
CA ARG A 71 6.53 -3.49 20.34
C ARG A 71 6.42 -2.70 19.04
N MET A 72 5.63 -3.19 18.08
CA MET A 72 5.38 -2.48 16.82
C MET A 72 4.69 -1.13 17.02
N ARG A 73 3.68 -1.06 17.90
CA ARG A 73 3.02 0.21 18.23
C ARG A 73 4.00 1.22 18.86
N GLY A 74 4.88 0.77 19.74
CA GLY A 74 5.94 1.60 20.31
C GLY A 74 6.86 2.17 19.24
N MET A 75 7.33 1.33 18.31
CA MET A 75 8.18 1.77 17.19
C MET A 75 7.47 2.75 16.24
N MET A 76 6.18 2.53 15.96
CA MET A 76 5.38 3.42 15.09
C MET A 76 5.01 4.76 15.76
N SER A 77 5.13 4.86 17.09
CA SER A 77 4.83 6.09 17.84
C SER A 77 6.02 7.06 17.88
N HIS A 78 7.19 6.67 17.37
CA HIS A 78 8.35 7.55 17.29
C HIS A 78 8.23 8.53 16.12
N PRO A 79 8.43 9.85 16.34
CA PRO A 79 8.17 10.90 15.35
C PRO A 79 9.09 10.88 14.11
N GLY A 80 10.07 9.98 14.04
CA GLY A 80 10.98 9.83 12.89
C GLY A 80 10.69 8.62 11.99
N ILE A 81 9.80 7.70 12.37
CA ILE A 81 9.56 6.45 11.62
C ILE A 81 8.22 6.53 10.89
N LYS A 82 8.24 7.03 9.65
CA LYS A 82 7.07 7.05 8.76
C LYS A 82 6.96 5.72 7.99
N LEU A 83 6.87 4.59 8.70
CA LEU A 83 6.64 3.30 8.05
C LEU A 83 5.20 3.25 7.51
N ARG A 84 5.03 2.94 6.22
CA ARG A 84 3.70 2.69 5.66
C ARG A 84 3.11 1.49 6.39
N ARG A 85 1.98 1.72 7.07
CA ARG A 85 1.23 0.75 7.86
C ARG A 85 0.95 -0.56 7.08
N SER A 86 0.86 -0.48 5.75
CA SER A 86 0.64 -1.61 4.84
C SER A 86 1.81 -2.57 4.69
N THR A 87 3.07 -2.12 4.82
CA THR A 87 4.24 -2.92 4.45
C THR A 87 4.60 -3.99 5.48
N ILE A 88 4.36 -3.74 6.78
CA ILE A 88 4.61 -4.74 7.84
C ILE A 88 3.50 -5.79 7.90
N LEU A 89 2.27 -5.40 7.53
CA LEU A 89 1.07 -6.22 7.75
C LEU A 89 0.94 -7.39 6.77
N SER A 90 1.56 -7.30 5.59
CA SER A 90 1.64 -8.41 4.63
C SER A 90 2.69 -9.46 5.02
N ALA A 91 3.70 -9.09 5.82
CA ALA A 91 4.78 -9.99 6.22
C ALA A 91 4.39 -10.97 7.35
N LEU A 92 3.31 -10.68 8.09
CA LEU A 92 2.88 -11.51 9.22
C LEU A 92 1.98 -12.69 8.85
N GLY A 93 1.62 -12.85 7.57
CA GLY A 93 0.81 -13.96 7.07
C GLY A 93 -0.55 -14.13 7.78
N PRO A 94 -1.35 -15.14 7.39
CA PRO A 94 -2.48 -15.60 8.19
C PRO A 94 -2.00 -16.00 9.60
N PRO A 95 -2.88 -15.95 10.62
CA PRO A 95 -2.52 -16.29 11.99
C PRO A 95 -1.85 -17.67 12.02
N LEU A 96 -0.67 -17.68 12.61
CA LEU A 96 0.25 -18.81 12.68
C LEU A 96 -0.48 -20.11 13.08
N CYS A 97 -0.29 -21.10 12.20
CA CYS A 97 -0.60 -22.55 12.27
C CYS A 97 -2.00 -22.94 11.77
N PRO A 98 -2.07 -23.97 10.88
CA PRO A 98 -1.56 -25.31 11.21
C PRO A 98 -0.60 -25.92 10.18
N HIS A 99 0.37 -26.66 10.70
CA HIS A 99 1.37 -27.51 10.04
C HIS A 99 2.57 -26.86 9.32
N GLY A 100 3.72 -26.91 10.01
CA GLY A 100 5.04 -27.09 9.40
C GLY A 100 5.57 -25.98 8.49
N PHE A 101 5.98 -24.84 9.06
CA PHE A 101 6.85 -23.91 8.34
C PHE A 101 8.18 -23.74 9.10
N VAL A 102 9.14 -24.63 8.80
CA VAL A 102 10.55 -24.40 9.11
C VAL A 102 11.10 -23.52 7.98
N SER A 103 11.01 -22.19 8.14
CA SER A 103 11.77 -21.28 7.28
C SER A 103 13.17 -21.13 7.85
N ARG A 104 14.09 -21.94 7.31
CA ARG A 104 15.53 -21.81 7.47
C ARG A 104 16.04 -20.70 6.53
N SER A 105 16.01 -19.46 6.99
CA SER A 105 16.86 -18.31 6.62
C SER A 105 16.17 -17.06 7.15
N SER A 106 16.76 -16.24 8.02
CA SER A 106 17.86 -15.35 7.68
C SER A 106 18.40 -14.74 8.97
N ARG A 107 19.71 -14.47 8.99
CA ARG A 107 20.41 -13.69 10.00
C ARG A 107 19.70 -12.34 10.19
N ALA A 108 19.21 -12.09 11.41
CA ALA A 108 18.94 -10.76 11.89
C ALA A 108 19.89 -10.52 13.07
N THR A 109 20.84 -9.62 12.85
CA THR A 109 21.72 -9.05 13.86
C THR A 109 20.90 -8.27 14.88
N SER A 110 20.89 -8.72 16.14
CA SER A 110 20.63 -7.84 17.27
C SER A 110 21.58 -8.21 18.40
N GLN A 111 22.59 -7.37 18.56
CA GLN A 111 23.56 -7.33 19.65
C GLN A 111 22.82 -7.28 21.00
N TRP A 112 23.09 -8.25 21.87
CA TRP A 112 22.63 -8.22 23.25
C TRP A 112 23.65 -7.44 24.09
N VAL A 113 23.24 -6.27 24.58
CA VAL A 113 23.94 -5.58 25.67
C VAL A 113 23.37 -6.16 26.97
N THR A 114 24.16 -6.94 27.69
CA THR A 114 23.83 -7.40 29.04
C THR A 114 24.33 -6.36 30.05
N HIS A 115 23.40 -5.70 30.75
CA HIS A 115 23.70 -5.11 32.06
C HIS A 115 23.84 -6.22 33.11
N PRO A 116 24.72 -6.07 34.13
CA PRO A 116 24.92 -7.08 35.16
C PRO A 116 23.83 -6.97 36.23
N GLY A 117 23.31 -8.12 36.67
CA GLY A 117 22.58 -8.20 37.95
C GLY A 117 21.25 -8.95 37.91
N ILE A 118 21.24 -10.23 37.56
CA ILE A 118 20.28 -11.20 38.11
C ILE A 118 21.03 -12.52 38.34
N ALA A 119 21.39 -12.77 39.59
CA ALA A 119 21.95 -14.03 40.05
C ALA A 119 20.82 -15.04 40.27
N LEU A 120 20.78 -16.14 39.50
CA LEU A 120 20.05 -17.35 39.85
C LEU A 120 20.75 -18.60 39.27
N ALA A 121 21.22 -19.44 40.18
CA ALA A 121 21.46 -20.90 40.13
C ALA A 121 22.26 -21.54 38.96
N PRO A 122 23.41 -22.19 39.24
CA PRO A 122 24.10 -23.02 38.26
C PRO A 122 23.50 -24.43 38.23
N ASN A 123 22.60 -24.69 37.29
CA ASN A 123 22.34 -26.07 36.86
C ASN A 123 23.35 -26.40 35.75
N SER A 124 24.31 -27.27 36.06
CA SER A 124 25.35 -27.71 35.13
C SER A 124 24.78 -28.59 34.03
N LEU A 125 24.64 -28.02 32.83
CA LEU A 125 24.49 -28.79 31.60
C LEU A 125 25.82 -28.73 30.84
N ASN A 126 26.57 -29.83 30.90
CA ASN A 126 27.80 -30.03 30.15
C ASN A 126 27.50 -30.16 28.65
N PHE A 127 27.30 -29.03 27.96
CA PHE A 127 27.42 -28.99 26.51
C PHE A 127 28.90 -28.87 26.16
N ARG A 128 29.50 -29.99 25.78
CA ARG A 128 30.83 -30.03 25.17
C ARG A 128 30.72 -29.34 23.80
N VAL A 129 31.05 -28.04 23.76
CA VAL A 129 31.16 -27.27 22.52
C VAL A 129 32.42 -27.75 21.79
N PRO A 130 32.32 -28.24 20.53
CA PRO A 130 33.50 -28.50 19.73
C PRO A 130 34.21 -27.18 19.49
N THR A 131 35.42 -27.01 20.02
CA THR A 131 36.30 -25.93 19.59
C THR A 131 36.70 -26.22 18.15
N THR A 132 36.14 -25.46 17.20
CA THR A 132 36.62 -25.47 15.82
C THR A 132 38.12 -25.13 15.81
N PRO A 133 38.91 -25.78 14.95
CA PRO A 133 40.35 -25.53 14.86
C PRO A 133 40.62 -24.06 14.47
N LYS A 134 41.61 -23.43 15.12
CA LYS A 134 41.98 -22.01 14.93
C LYS A 134 42.21 -21.59 13.47
N SER A 135 42.57 -22.54 12.60
CA SER A 135 42.75 -22.29 11.17
C SER A 135 41.44 -21.89 10.46
N GLU A 136 40.32 -22.53 10.80
CA GLU A 136 39.01 -22.24 10.21
C GLU A 136 38.49 -20.85 10.64
N LEU A 137 38.90 -20.36 11.80
CA LEU A 137 38.46 -19.07 12.33
C LEU A 137 39.08 -17.89 11.57
N ASN A 138 40.33 -18.02 11.15
CA ASN A 138 41.05 -16.99 10.39
C ASN A 138 40.53 -16.87 8.95
N GLU A 139 40.26 -18.01 8.28
CA GLU A 139 39.66 -18.02 6.94
C GLU A 139 38.25 -17.40 6.94
N ILE A 140 37.45 -17.67 7.97
CA ILE A 140 36.12 -17.05 8.14
C ILE A 140 36.24 -15.53 8.36
N GLU A 141 37.27 -15.05 9.04
CA GLU A 141 37.44 -13.62 9.29
C GLU A 141 37.82 -12.85 8.01
N GLU A 142 38.69 -13.43 7.18
CA GLU A 142 39.08 -12.89 5.87
C GLU A 142 37.89 -12.84 4.89
N ASP A 143 37.09 -13.92 4.82
CA ASP A 143 35.87 -13.96 4.01
C ASP A 143 34.84 -12.90 4.43
N ASN A 144 34.72 -12.65 5.74
CA ASN A 144 33.81 -11.62 6.27
C ASN A 144 34.30 -10.19 5.98
N GLU A 145 35.61 -9.96 5.91
CA GLU A 145 36.18 -8.69 5.49
C GLU A 145 35.96 -8.43 3.99
N GLY A 146 36.22 -9.43 3.14
CA GLY A 146 35.94 -9.34 1.71
C GLY A 146 34.45 -9.11 1.38
N LEU A 147 33.53 -9.67 2.18
CA LEU A 147 32.10 -9.40 2.07
C LEU A 147 31.74 -7.96 2.47
N ARG A 148 32.39 -7.41 3.50
CA ARG A 148 32.19 -6.01 3.93
C ARG A 148 32.66 -5.03 2.85
N ASP A 149 33.75 -5.32 2.16
CA ASP A 149 34.24 -4.48 1.06
C ASP A 149 33.31 -4.48 -0.14
N LYS A 150 32.80 -5.65 -0.52
CA LYS A 150 31.77 -5.77 -1.56
C LYS A 150 30.51 -4.98 -1.19
N LEU A 151 30.10 -5.00 0.08
CA LEU A 151 28.95 -4.22 0.54
C LEU A 151 29.20 -2.71 0.43
N ARG A 152 30.39 -2.23 0.78
CA ARG A 152 30.79 -0.82 0.61
C ARG A 152 30.77 -0.39 -0.85
N ALA A 153 31.27 -1.25 -1.76
CA ALA A 153 31.24 -0.99 -3.19
C ALA A 153 29.80 -0.85 -3.72
N ILE A 154 28.91 -1.79 -3.37
CA ILE A 154 27.49 -1.75 -3.74
C ILE A 154 26.80 -0.50 -3.19
N GLU A 155 27.10 -0.10 -1.95
CA GLU A 155 26.54 1.12 -1.37
C GLU A 155 26.97 2.37 -2.15
N GLN A 156 28.21 2.40 -2.61
CA GLN A 156 28.74 3.49 -3.44
C GLN A 156 28.06 3.54 -4.81
N GLU A 157 27.92 2.39 -5.48
CA GLU A 157 27.19 2.30 -6.76
C GLU A 157 25.74 2.76 -6.61
N ASN A 158 25.07 2.40 -5.52
CA ASN A 158 23.71 2.86 -5.24
C ASN A 158 23.62 4.38 -5.03
N LYS A 159 24.64 5.01 -4.44
CA LYS A 159 24.71 6.49 -4.32
C LYS A 159 24.84 7.14 -5.69
N GLU A 160 25.66 6.59 -6.58
CA GLU A 160 25.82 7.08 -7.95
C GLU A 160 24.54 6.93 -8.78
N LEU A 161 23.90 5.76 -8.71
CA LEU A 161 22.60 5.51 -9.36
C LEU A 161 21.54 6.50 -8.87
N THR A 162 21.51 6.77 -7.56
CA THR A 162 20.57 7.75 -6.99
C THR A 162 20.83 9.16 -7.55
N ALA A 163 22.09 9.56 -7.72
CA ALA A 163 22.43 10.84 -8.34
C ALA A 163 22.03 10.90 -9.83
N ILE A 164 22.21 9.82 -10.57
CA ILE A 164 21.79 9.70 -11.98
C ILE A 164 20.27 9.81 -12.11
N VAL A 165 19.51 9.07 -11.29
CA VAL A 165 18.05 9.14 -11.25
C VAL A 165 17.57 10.56 -10.94
N GLY A 166 18.23 11.25 -10.00
CA GLY A 166 17.96 12.65 -9.71
C GLY A 166 18.18 13.58 -10.91
N ARG A 167 19.25 13.38 -11.69
CA ARG A 167 19.50 14.14 -12.94
C ARG A 167 18.44 13.85 -14.01
N LEU A 168 18.11 12.59 -14.23
CA LEU A 168 17.08 12.16 -15.19
C LEU A 168 15.69 12.70 -14.81
N GLY A 169 15.35 12.71 -13.52
CA GLY A 169 14.11 13.31 -13.02
C GLY A 169 13.99 14.80 -13.37
N ARG A 170 15.07 15.57 -13.19
CA ARG A 170 15.11 16.99 -13.60
C ARG A 170 14.99 17.18 -15.12
N GLN A 171 15.62 16.32 -15.91
CA GLN A 171 15.48 16.36 -17.37
C GLN A 171 14.04 16.04 -17.82
N ARG A 172 13.40 15.05 -17.20
CA ARG A 172 12.01 14.70 -17.47
C ARG A 172 11.07 15.88 -17.18
N MET A 173 11.22 16.54 -16.03
CA MET A 173 10.40 17.73 -15.72
C MET A 173 10.54 18.84 -16.77
N LYS A 174 11.76 19.09 -17.26
CA LYS A 174 12.00 20.07 -18.33
C LYS A 174 11.36 19.66 -19.67
N MET A 175 11.34 18.37 -20.00
CA MET A 175 10.65 17.89 -21.20
C MET A 175 9.13 18.00 -21.04
N ASP A 176 8.59 17.63 -19.89
CA ASP A 176 7.15 17.71 -19.61
C ASP A 176 6.65 19.16 -19.65
N GLU A 177 7.43 20.11 -19.14
CA GLU A 177 7.14 21.55 -19.25
C GLU A 177 7.05 22.00 -20.72
N LYS A 178 8.03 21.62 -21.55
CA LYS A 178 7.99 21.93 -22.99
C LYS A 178 6.77 21.30 -23.66
N ILE A 179 6.47 20.03 -23.37
CA ILE A 179 5.30 19.33 -23.92
C ILE A 179 4.00 20.05 -23.54
N MET A 180 3.88 20.53 -22.30
CA MET A 180 2.71 21.29 -21.86
C MET A 180 2.52 22.56 -22.67
N VAL A 181 3.61 23.30 -22.92
CA VAL A 181 3.60 24.52 -23.75
C VAL A 181 3.18 24.20 -25.19
N TYR A 182 3.75 23.15 -25.81
CA TYR A 182 3.38 22.75 -27.17
C TYR A 182 1.90 22.32 -27.26
N ARG A 183 1.39 21.58 -26.27
CA ARG A 183 -0.01 21.18 -26.21
C ARG A 183 -0.94 22.38 -26.10
N HIS A 184 -0.57 23.39 -25.31
CA HIS A 184 -1.36 24.61 -25.17
C HIS A 184 -1.38 25.42 -26.47
N LYS A 185 -0.22 25.62 -27.12
CA LYS A 185 -0.13 26.29 -28.43
C LYS A 185 -0.90 25.56 -29.53
N GLY A 186 -0.81 24.23 -29.57
CA GLY A 186 -1.58 23.41 -30.51
C GLY A 186 -3.09 23.56 -30.33
N LYS A 187 -3.58 23.58 -29.08
CA LYS A 187 -4.99 23.86 -28.79
C LYS A 187 -5.41 25.25 -29.28
N LEU A 188 -4.60 26.28 -29.04
CA LEU A 188 -4.89 27.64 -29.48
C LEU A 188 -5.01 27.74 -31.00
N MET A 189 -4.11 27.05 -31.71
CA MET A 189 -4.09 26.99 -33.18
C MET A 189 -5.35 26.29 -33.73
N TRP A 190 -5.75 25.16 -33.15
CA TRP A 190 -6.97 24.44 -33.55
C TRP A 190 -8.24 25.25 -33.28
N VAL A 191 -8.31 25.97 -32.16
CA VAL A 191 -9.43 26.89 -31.87
C VAL A 191 -9.48 28.01 -32.90
N GLY A 192 -8.34 28.60 -33.25
CA GLY A 192 -8.26 29.64 -34.29
C GLY A 192 -8.76 29.15 -35.66
N LEU A 193 -8.30 27.98 -36.11
CA LEU A 193 -8.75 27.35 -37.35
C LEU A 193 -10.26 27.05 -37.34
N PHE A 194 -10.78 26.55 -36.22
CA PHE A 194 -12.21 26.28 -36.07
C PHE A 194 -13.04 27.57 -36.16
N MET A 195 -12.63 28.63 -35.47
CA MET A 195 -13.35 29.92 -35.50
C MET A 195 -13.31 30.55 -36.90
N ALA A 196 -12.19 30.46 -37.62
CA ALA A 196 -12.09 30.93 -39.00
C ALA A 196 -13.02 30.15 -39.95
N TRP A 197 -13.11 28.82 -39.77
CA TRP A 197 -14.03 27.98 -40.54
C TRP A 197 -15.50 28.35 -40.29
N VAL A 198 -15.89 28.52 -39.02
CA VAL A 198 -17.26 28.94 -38.64
C VAL A 198 -17.61 30.30 -39.25
N LEU A 199 -16.69 31.27 -39.19
CA LEU A 199 -16.90 32.59 -39.80
C LEU A 199 -17.07 32.48 -41.32
N GLY A 200 -16.26 31.66 -41.98
CA GLY A 200 -16.38 31.41 -43.43
C GLY A 200 -17.74 30.82 -43.81
N VAL A 201 -18.25 29.86 -43.04
CA VAL A 201 -19.59 29.28 -43.24
C VAL A 201 -20.68 30.33 -43.05
N MET A 202 -20.57 31.18 -42.03
CA MET A 202 -21.53 32.26 -41.77
C MET A 202 -21.58 33.29 -42.90
N VAL A 203 -20.42 33.70 -43.43
CA VAL A 203 -20.33 34.60 -44.58
C VAL A 203 -20.95 33.97 -45.83
N ALA A 204 -20.67 32.69 -46.09
CA ALA A 204 -21.27 31.97 -47.21
C ALA A 204 -22.81 31.92 -47.10
N MET A 205 -23.35 31.63 -45.92
CA MET A 205 -24.80 31.64 -45.68
C MET A 205 -25.41 33.04 -45.89
N LEU A 206 -24.73 34.10 -45.49
CA LEU A 206 -25.18 35.47 -45.71
C LEU A 206 -25.22 35.81 -47.20
N MET A 207 -24.16 35.44 -47.94
CA MET A 207 -24.11 35.64 -49.39
C MET A 207 -25.23 34.89 -50.11
N ILE A 208 -25.50 33.63 -49.74
CA ILE A 208 -26.63 32.85 -50.30
C ILE A 208 -27.96 33.55 -50.02
N LYS A 209 -28.17 34.09 -48.81
CA LYS A 209 -29.38 34.87 -48.50
C LYS A 209 -29.49 36.15 -49.33
N ILE A 210 -28.40 36.87 -49.54
CA ILE A 210 -28.39 38.09 -50.36
C ILE A 210 -28.73 37.75 -51.83
N LEU A 211 -28.15 36.68 -52.39
CA LEU A 211 -28.45 36.23 -53.74
C LEU A 211 -29.93 35.84 -53.88
N ASN A 212 -30.47 35.08 -52.92
CA ASN A 212 -31.89 34.72 -52.90
C ASN A 212 -32.84 35.93 -52.72
N LEU A 213 -32.38 37.01 -52.09
CA LEU A 213 -33.15 38.25 -51.96
C LEU A 213 -33.09 39.09 -53.24
N SER A 214 -31.93 39.13 -53.90
CA SER A 214 -31.77 39.82 -55.20
C SER A 214 -32.67 39.22 -56.28
N GLU A 215 -32.88 37.91 -56.25
CA GLU A 215 -33.75 37.22 -57.21
C GLU A 215 -35.24 37.51 -56.98
N LYS A 216 -35.62 37.99 -55.78
CA LYS A 216 -37.01 38.33 -55.42
C LYS A 216 -37.38 39.78 -55.67
N ILE A 217 -36.49 40.61 -56.22
CA ILE A 217 -36.85 42.00 -56.56
C ILE A 217 -37.77 41.96 -57.78
N PRO A 218 -39.05 42.33 -57.64
CA PRO A 218 -39.99 42.25 -58.74
C PRO A 218 -39.65 43.33 -59.79
N GLU A 219 -39.57 42.94 -61.06
CA GLU A 219 -39.20 43.81 -62.21
C GLU A 219 -40.13 45.01 -62.42
N ASN A 220 -41.23 45.08 -61.67
CA ASN A 220 -42.31 46.06 -61.77
C ASN A 220 -41.93 47.49 -61.30
N LEU A 221 -40.69 47.74 -60.87
CA LEU A 221 -40.22 49.06 -60.41
C LEU A 221 -39.28 49.80 -61.39
N MET A 222 -39.00 49.26 -62.58
CA MET A 222 -38.03 49.83 -63.53
C MET A 222 -38.65 50.53 -64.76
N ILE A 223 -39.93 50.94 -64.74
CA ILE A 223 -40.53 51.69 -65.85
C ILE A 223 -41.48 52.79 -65.34
N LYS A 224 -40.98 54.03 -65.27
CA LYS A 224 -41.71 55.25 -65.69
C LYS A 224 -40.77 56.43 -65.85
#